data_AF-K2EFL3-F1
#
_entry.id   AF-K2EFL3-F1
#
_cell.length_a   1.000
_cell.length_b   1.000
_cell.length_c   1.000
_cell.angle_alpha   90.00
_cell.angle_beta   90.00
_cell.angle_gamma   90.00
#
_symmetry.space_group_name_H-M   'P 1'
#
loop_
_entity.id
_entity.type
_entity.pdbx_description
1 polymer ?
#
loop_
_entity_poly.entity_id
_entity_poly.type
_entity_poly.pdbx_seq_one_letter_code
_entity_poly.pdbx_strand_id
1 'polypeptide(L)'
;MGFYVKDVLITHGQGPSEVLLNTDIKEKVQAFTKNIVNPDYKVPVVSNRCPICFGESFNLLNNSKIRCSVCDLTGEIIENQNEVLISFPADPINQSRWSAENLKDHMENWVEGSVQTYKGRMREIMKLRNSIKTSINTTK
;
A
#
# COMPACT_ATOMS: atom_id res chain seq x y z
N MET A 1 9.54 8.77 -13.77
CA MET A 1 8.52 7.84 -13.22
C MET A 1 7.16 8.41 -13.59
N GLY A 2 6.32 7.66 -14.30
CA GLY A 2 5.39 8.29 -15.26
C GLY A 2 3.96 7.73 -15.31
N PHE A 3 3.51 7.02 -14.28
CA PHE A 3 2.11 6.57 -14.19
C PHE A 3 1.54 6.87 -12.81
N TYR A 4 0.35 7.44 -12.78
CA TYR A 4 -0.47 7.65 -11.59
C TYR A 4 -1.59 6.62 -11.60
N VAL A 5 -1.72 5.86 -10.51
CA VAL A 5 -2.83 4.92 -10.34
C VAL A 5 -4.08 5.73 -10.00
N LYS A 6 -5.04 5.76 -10.92
CA LYS A 6 -6.27 6.52 -10.75
C LYS A 6 -7.26 5.88 -9.78
N ASP A 7 -7.37 4.55 -9.84
CA ASP A 7 -8.22 3.77 -8.96
C ASP A 7 -7.83 2.28 -9.04
N VAL A 8 -8.26 1.47 -8.07
CA VAL A 8 -8.06 0.01 -8.04
C VAL A 8 -9.35 -0.70 -7.63
N LEU A 9 -9.75 -1.70 -8.43
CA LEU A 9 -10.80 -2.65 -8.10
C LEU A 9 -10.17 -4.02 -7.82
N ILE A 10 -10.33 -4.50 -6.59
CA ILE A 10 -9.93 -5.85 -6.18
C ILE A 10 -11.17 -6.72 -6.13
N THR A 11 -11.11 -7.87 -6.79
CA THR A 11 -12.19 -8.87 -6.88
C THR A 11 -11.62 -10.26 -6.65
N HIS A 12 -12.43 -11.16 -6.10
CA HIS A 12 -12.02 -12.52 -5.76
C HIS A 12 -12.89 -13.54 -6.50
N GLY A 13 -12.24 -14.60 -7.02
CA GLY A 13 -12.87 -15.73 -7.70
C GLY A 13 -11.93 -16.95 -7.65
N GLN A 14 -12.45 -18.16 -7.90
CA GLN A 14 -11.61 -19.37 -7.90
C GLN A 14 -10.66 -19.36 -9.12
N GLY A 15 -11.17 -19.03 -10.30
CA GLY A 15 -10.40 -18.67 -11.49
C GLY A 15 -10.41 -17.16 -11.79
N PRO A 16 -9.37 -16.62 -12.48
CA PRO A 16 -9.30 -15.19 -12.82
C PRO A 16 -10.46 -14.76 -13.72
N SER A 17 -10.90 -15.60 -14.65
CA SER A 17 -12.02 -15.30 -15.56
C SER A 17 -13.39 -15.57 -14.93
N GLU A 18 -13.46 -16.46 -13.93
CA GLU A 18 -14.72 -16.82 -13.26
C GLU A 18 -15.29 -15.66 -12.43
N VAL A 19 -14.43 -14.70 -12.07
CA VAL A 19 -14.81 -13.48 -11.37
C VAL A 19 -15.92 -12.71 -12.12
N LEU A 20 -16.00 -12.85 -13.44
CA LEU A 20 -17.02 -12.20 -14.29
C LEU A 20 -18.37 -12.93 -14.29
N LEU A 21 -18.44 -14.16 -13.78
CA LEU A 21 -19.70 -14.90 -13.63
C LEU A 21 -20.51 -14.41 -12.42
N ASN A 22 -19.88 -13.71 -11.49
CA ASN A 22 -20.55 -13.06 -10.36
C ASN A 22 -21.18 -11.74 -10.82
N THR A 23 -22.51 -11.65 -10.75
CA THR A 23 -23.29 -10.47 -11.17
C THR A 23 -22.91 -9.20 -10.39
N ASP A 24 -22.64 -9.32 -9.08
CA ASP A 24 -22.29 -8.18 -8.24
C ASP A 24 -20.91 -7.61 -8.64
N ILE A 25 -20.00 -8.49 -9.07
CA ILE A 25 -18.69 -8.07 -9.57
C ILE A 25 -18.84 -7.36 -10.91
N LYS A 26 -19.71 -7.85 -11.79
CA LYS A 26 -19.98 -7.22 -13.09
C LYS A 26 -20.44 -5.76 -12.91
N GLU A 27 -21.35 -5.50 -11.97
CA GLU A 27 -21.80 -4.15 -11.65
C GLU A 27 -20.66 -3.27 -11.12
N LYS A 28 -19.82 -3.81 -10.21
CA LYS A 28 -18.64 -3.11 -9.70
C LYS A 28 -17.63 -2.77 -10.81
N VAL A 29 -17.38 -3.69 -11.75
CA VAL A 29 -16.50 -3.46 -12.90
C VAL A 29 -17.04 -2.37 -13.81
N GLN A 30 -18.35 -2.35 -14.07
CA GLN A 30 -18.99 -1.31 -14.87
C GLN A 30 -18.87 0.07 -14.20
N ALA A 31 -19.18 0.17 -12.91
CA ALA A 31 -19.03 1.41 -12.15
C ALA A 31 -17.58 1.90 -12.11
N PHE A 32 -16.64 0.99 -11.83
CA PHE A 32 -15.21 1.29 -11.81
C PHE A 32 -14.70 1.80 -13.17
N THR A 33 -15.09 1.14 -14.26
CA THR A 33 -14.69 1.55 -15.62
C THR A 33 -15.22 2.94 -15.93
N LYS A 34 -16.47 3.25 -15.57
CA LYS A 34 -17.06 4.59 -15.73
C LYS A 34 -16.30 5.66 -14.95
N ASN A 35 -15.85 5.35 -13.75
CA ASN A 35 -15.07 6.27 -12.91
C ASN A 35 -13.66 6.49 -13.47
N ILE A 36 -12.97 5.44 -13.93
CA ILE A 36 -11.62 5.57 -14.48
C ILE A 36 -11.58 6.41 -15.76
N VAL A 37 -12.58 6.32 -16.63
CA VAL A 37 -12.60 7.14 -17.85
C VAL A 37 -13.02 8.59 -17.60
N ASN A 38 -13.68 8.89 -16.47
CA ASN A 38 -14.11 10.23 -16.12
C ASN A 38 -12.91 11.09 -15.67
N PRO A 39 -12.46 12.11 -16.42
CA PRO A 39 -11.27 12.90 -16.08
C PRO A 39 -11.36 13.60 -14.71
N ASP A 40 -12.57 13.91 -14.24
CA ASP A 40 -12.82 14.61 -12.99
C ASP A 40 -12.96 13.68 -11.78
N TYR A 41 -12.89 12.36 -11.99
CA TYR A 41 -12.97 11.39 -10.91
C TYR A 41 -11.80 11.55 -9.94
N LYS A 42 -12.14 11.66 -8.65
CA LYS A 42 -11.20 11.68 -7.53
C LYS A 42 -11.51 10.52 -6.60
N VAL A 43 -10.46 9.84 -6.15
CA VAL A 43 -10.58 8.80 -5.12
C VAL A 43 -11.16 9.43 -3.85
N PRO A 44 -12.15 8.80 -3.20
CA PRO A 44 -12.71 9.30 -1.95
C PRO A 44 -11.63 9.48 -0.88
N VAL A 45 -11.63 10.65 -0.21
CA VAL A 45 -10.76 10.93 0.94
C VAL A 45 -11.20 10.19 2.20
N VAL A 46 -12.45 9.72 2.24
CA VAL A 46 -12.96 8.82 3.27
C VAL A 46 -13.11 7.44 2.64
N SER A 47 -12.34 6.47 3.14
CA SER A 47 -12.26 5.13 2.56
C SER A 47 -11.76 4.13 3.59
N ASN A 48 -11.97 2.84 3.36
CA ASN A 48 -11.28 1.77 4.08
C ASN A 48 -9.93 1.39 3.45
N ARG A 49 -9.51 2.11 2.40
CA ARG A 49 -8.27 1.90 1.63
C ARG A 49 -7.43 3.16 1.59
N CYS A 50 -6.11 2.99 1.58
CA CYS A 50 -5.20 4.11 1.38
C CYS A 50 -5.41 4.72 -0.03
N PRO A 51 -5.61 6.05 -0.17
CA PRO A 51 -5.85 6.68 -1.46
C PRO A 51 -4.63 6.72 -2.39
N ILE A 52 -3.48 6.21 -1.93
CA ILE A 52 -2.22 6.21 -2.70
C ILE A 52 -1.92 4.81 -3.26
N CYS A 53 -1.84 3.81 -2.40
CA CYS A 53 -1.54 2.43 -2.83
C CYS A 53 -2.77 1.51 -2.87
N PHE A 54 -3.94 2.00 -2.46
CA PHE A 54 -5.19 1.23 -2.36
C PHE A 54 -5.12 0.02 -1.43
N GLY A 55 -4.09 -0.04 -0.57
CA GLY A 55 -3.93 -1.08 0.43
C GLY A 55 -4.90 -0.94 1.59
N GLU A 56 -5.27 -2.09 2.16
CA GLU A 56 -6.17 -2.24 3.32
C GLU A 56 -5.40 -2.57 4.62
N SER A 57 -4.07 -2.54 4.57
CA SER A 57 -3.20 -2.82 5.73
C SER A 57 -2.72 -1.53 6.39
N PHE A 58 -3.03 -1.39 7.68
CA PHE A 58 -2.70 -0.21 8.48
C PHE A 58 -2.16 -0.59 9.85
N ASN A 59 -1.20 0.20 10.33
CA ASN A 59 -0.73 0.17 11.71
C ASN A 59 -1.57 1.14 12.54
N LEU A 60 -2.04 0.70 13.71
CA LEU A 60 -2.64 1.58 14.71
C LEU A 60 -1.54 2.38 15.41
N LEU A 61 -1.61 3.71 15.34
CA LEU A 61 -0.72 4.61 16.07
C LEU A 61 -1.27 4.93 17.46
N ASN A 62 -2.61 5.03 17.57
CA ASN A 62 -3.36 5.15 18.81
C ASN A 62 -4.83 4.78 18.55
N ASN A 63 -5.74 5.09 19.48
CA ASN A 63 -7.17 4.73 19.41
C ASN A 63 -7.93 5.31 18.21
N SER A 64 -7.43 6.37 17.58
CA SER A 64 -8.12 7.03 16.45
C SER A 64 -7.22 7.27 15.24
N LYS A 65 -5.90 7.09 15.36
CA LYS A 65 -4.94 7.34 14.28
C LYS A 65 -4.33 6.07 13.77
N ILE A 66 -4.22 6.00 12.45
CA ILE A 66 -3.56 4.90 11.75
C ILE A 66 -2.47 5.39 10.81
N ARG A 67 -1.63 4.47 10.36
CA ARG A 67 -0.63 4.69 9.31
C ARG A 67 -0.67 3.56 8.30
N CYS A 68 -0.71 3.89 7.02
CA CYS A 68 -0.57 2.90 5.94
C CYS A 68 0.80 2.22 6.01
N SER A 69 0.83 0.89 6.01
CA SER A 69 2.08 0.11 6.12
C SER A 69 3.02 0.22 4.91
N VAL A 70 2.52 0.78 3.79
CA VAL A 70 3.28 0.92 2.54
C VAL A 70 3.68 2.37 2.27
N CYS A 71 2.72 3.30 2.42
CA CYS A 71 2.90 4.69 2.03
C CYS A 71 3.24 5.62 3.19
N ASP A 72 3.23 5.12 4.44
CA ASP A 72 3.34 5.91 5.67
C ASP A 72 2.33 7.06 5.81
N LEU A 73 1.33 7.15 4.91
CA LEU A 73 0.24 8.10 5.01
C LEU A 73 -0.57 7.85 6.28
N THR A 74 -0.76 8.89 7.07
CA THR A 74 -1.59 8.85 8.27
C THR A 74 -3.03 9.22 7.97
N GLY A 75 -3.96 8.59 8.68
CA GLY A 75 -5.38 8.91 8.63
C GLY A 75 -6.04 8.77 10.00
N GLU A 76 -7.29 9.21 10.10
CA GLU A 76 -8.11 9.14 11.31
C GLU A 76 -9.27 8.18 11.12
N ILE A 77 -9.48 7.28 12.07
CA ILE A 77 -10.61 6.36 12.09
C ILE A 77 -11.88 7.16 12.35
N ILE A 78 -12.84 7.02 11.44
CA ILE A 78 -14.20 7.52 11.59
C ILE A 78 -15.07 6.30 11.89
N GLU A 79 -15.74 6.32 13.05
CA GLU A 79 -16.76 5.31 13.36
C GLU A 79 -18.00 5.55 12.49
N ASN A 80 -18.35 4.56 11.69
CA ASN A 80 -19.65 4.46 11.03
C ASN A 80 -20.35 3.21 11.54
N GLN A 81 -21.68 3.27 11.72
CA GLN A 81 -22.48 2.31 12.48
C GLN A 81 -22.28 0.84 12.08
N ASN A 82 -21.83 0.58 10.84
CA ASN A 82 -21.58 -0.75 10.31
C ASN A 82 -20.19 -0.95 9.70
N GLU A 83 -19.33 0.08 9.63
CA GLU A 83 -18.06 0.01 8.91
C GLU A 83 -16.99 0.91 9.55
N VAL A 84 -15.74 0.46 9.53
CA VAL A 84 -14.59 1.28 9.90
C VAL A 84 -14.17 2.07 8.67
N LEU A 85 -14.36 3.40 8.71
CA LEU A 85 -13.90 4.30 7.67
C LEU A 85 -12.67 5.07 8.15
N ILE A 86 -11.87 5.54 7.20
CA ILE A 86 -10.65 6.28 7.47
C ILE A 86 -10.71 7.60 6.72
N SER A 87 -10.55 8.70 7.44
CA SER A 87 -10.32 10.03 6.87
C SER A 87 -8.85 10.19 6.52
N PHE A 88 -8.55 10.43 5.25
CA PHE A 88 -7.22 10.76 4.78
C PHE A 88 -7.10 12.27 4.49
N PRO A 89 -5.88 12.83 4.53
CA PRO A 89 -5.63 14.21 4.17
C PRO A 89 -6.09 14.52 2.73
N ALA A 90 -6.51 15.77 2.49
CA ALA A 90 -6.94 16.22 1.17
C ALA A 90 -5.81 16.18 0.11
N ASP A 91 -4.56 16.29 0.56
CA ASP A 91 -3.37 16.14 -0.28
C ASP A 91 -2.54 14.93 0.23
N PRO A 92 -2.96 13.70 -0.12
CA PRO A 92 -2.35 12.50 0.42
C PRO A 92 -0.93 12.30 -0.11
N ILE A 93 -0.63 12.68 -1.35
CA ILE A 93 0.69 12.46 -1.95
C ILE A 93 1.77 13.25 -1.22
N ASN A 94 1.56 14.54 -1.02
CA ASN A 94 2.56 15.39 -0.37
C ASN A 94 2.74 15.08 1.13
N GLN A 95 1.79 14.36 1.73
CA GLN A 95 1.84 13.91 3.13
C GLN A 95 2.21 12.44 3.30
N SER A 96 2.72 11.81 2.24
CA SER A 96 3.12 10.40 2.24
C SER A 96 4.61 10.24 2.04
N ARG A 97 5.08 9.00 2.20
CA ARG A 97 6.42 8.55 1.80
C ARG A 97 6.77 8.88 0.35
N TRP A 98 5.77 9.10 -0.50
CA TRP A 98 5.94 9.30 -1.94
C TRP A 98 5.87 10.76 -2.37
N SER A 99 5.90 11.73 -1.43
CA SER A 99 6.12 13.13 -1.78
C SER A 99 7.46 13.28 -2.51
N ALA A 100 7.61 14.29 -3.36
CA ALA A 100 8.85 14.48 -4.12
C ALA A 100 10.08 14.62 -3.19
N GLU A 101 9.90 15.31 -2.07
CA GLU A 101 10.93 15.48 -1.05
C GLU A 101 11.27 14.16 -0.34
N ASN A 102 10.25 13.43 0.15
CA ASN A 102 10.47 12.16 0.85
C ASN A 102 11.03 11.07 -0.07
N LEU A 103 10.63 11.06 -1.34
CA LEU A 103 11.18 10.14 -2.33
C LEU A 103 12.65 10.46 -2.61
N LYS A 104 12.99 11.75 -2.72
CA LYS A 104 14.38 12.18 -2.89
C LYS A 104 15.22 11.76 -1.69
N ASP A 105 14.77 12.06 -0.47
CA ASP A 105 15.43 11.65 0.78
C ASP A 105 15.59 10.13 0.87
N HIS A 106 14.54 9.37 0.51
CA HIS A 106 14.59 7.91 0.47
C HIS A 106 15.71 7.41 -0.46
N MET A 107 15.82 7.97 -1.66
CA MET A 107 16.81 7.52 -2.63
C MET A 107 18.23 7.93 -2.23
N GLU A 108 18.42 9.21 -1.86
CA GLU A 108 19.74 9.76 -1.56
C GLU A 108 20.27 9.29 -0.20
N ASN A 109 19.49 9.46 0.86
CA ASN A 109 19.96 9.23 2.23
C ASN A 109 19.75 7.80 2.70
N TRP A 110 18.64 7.16 2.32
CA TRP A 110 18.37 5.79 2.76
C TRP A 110 18.95 4.73 1.81
N VAL A 111 18.62 4.77 0.51
CA VAL A 111 19.08 3.76 -0.45
C VAL A 111 20.57 3.94 -0.73
N GLU A 112 20.98 5.09 -1.30
CA GLU A 112 22.37 5.35 -1.67
C GLU A 112 23.27 5.46 -0.43
N GLY A 113 22.81 6.20 0.59
CA GLY A 113 23.53 6.35 1.86
C GLY A 113 23.83 5.03 2.58
N SER A 114 23.00 3.98 2.40
CA SER A 114 23.23 2.69 3.05
C SER A 114 24.12 1.73 2.25
N VAL A 115 24.45 2.03 0.98
CA VAL A 115 25.16 1.10 0.09
C VAL A 115 26.52 0.67 0.66
N GLN A 116 27.30 1.61 1.20
CA GLN A 116 28.64 1.29 1.71
C GLN A 116 28.57 0.45 2.98
N THR A 117 27.65 0.77 3.90
CA THR A 117 27.40 -0.02 5.11
C THR A 117 26.97 -1.44 4.75
N TYR A 118 26.07 -1.60 3.77
CA TYR A 118 25.62 -2.91 3.30
C TYR A 118 26.78 -3.72 2.69
N LYS A 119 27.56 -3.11 1.78
CA LYS A 119 28.74 -3.75 1.17
C LYS A 119 29.76 -4.19 2.22
N GLY A 120 30.05 -3.34 3.21
CA GLY A 120 30.97 -3.65 4.31
C GLY A 120 30.52 -4.84 5.17
N ARG A 121 29.21 -5.02 5.35
CA ARG A 121 28.63 -6.09 6.18
C ARG A 121 28.18 -7.32 5.39
N MET A 122 28.35 -7.32 4.07
CA MET A 122 27.83 -8.37 3.19
C MET A 122 28.20 -9.79 3.64
N ARG A 123 29.46 -10.03 4.04
CA ARG A 123 29.92 -11.36 4.48
C ARG A 123 29.20 -11.83 5.75
N GLU A 124 29.04 -10.94 6.73
CA GLU A 124 28.32 -11.21 7.98
C GLU A 124 26.85 -11.55 7.69
N ILE A 125 26.20 -10.72 6.87
CA ILE A 125 24.80 -10.91 6.44
C ILE A 125 24.62 -12.28 5.77
N MET A 126 25.53 -12.66 4.85
CA MET A 126 25.46 -13.95 4.17
C MET A 126 25.65 -15.13 5.12
N LYS A 127 26.56 -15.00 6.11
CA LYS A 127 26.78 -16.02 7.15
C LYS A 127 25.51 -16.23 7.99
N LEU A 128 24.89 -15.14 8.47
CA LEU A 128 23.64 -15.18 9.23
C LEU A 128 22.51 -15.82 8.42
N ARG A 129 22.32 -15.39 7.17
CA ARG A 129 21.30 -15.95 6.26
C ARG A 129 21.46 -17.46 6.09
N ASN A 130 22.68 -17.94 5.88
CA ASN A 130 22.93 -19.36 5.70
C ASN A 130 22.69 -20.16 6.99
N SER A 131 23.06 -19.61 8.16
CA SER A 131 22.76 -20.23 9.46
C SER A 131 21.26 -20.45 9.67
N ILE A 132 20.44 -19.45 9.34
CA ILE A 132 18.98 -19.52 9.47
C ILE A 132 18.40 -20.60 8.55
N LYS A 133 18.91 -20.72 7.31
CA LYS A 133 18.47 -21.77 6.38
C LYS A 133 18.76 -23.17 6.91
N THR A 134 19.94 -23.37 7.49
CA THR A 134 20.32 -24.66 8.06
C THR A 134 19.45 -25.03 9.25
N SER A 135 19.16 -24.09 10.16
CA SER A 135 18.29 -24.36 11.33
C SER A 135 16.86 -24.73 10.94
N ILE A 136 16.32 -24.15 9.87
CA ILE A 136 14.97 -24.51 9.38
C ILE A 136 14.94 -25.94 8.83
N ASN A 137 16.02 -26.38 8.17
CA ASN A 137 16.09 -27.72 7.57
C ASN A 137 16.36 -28.85 8.59
N THR A 138 16.94 -28.54 9.75
CA THR A 138 17.15 -29.52 10.83
C THR A 138 15.95 -29.70 11.76
N THR A 139 14.90 -28.89 11.59
CA THR A 139 13.67 -28.94 12.41
C THR A 139 12.51 -29.66 11.69
N LYS A 140 12.82 -30.38 10.59
CA LYS A 140 11.93 -31.29 9.87
C LYS A 140 12.46 -32.70 9.98
#